data_AF-A0A528IF41-F1
#
_entry.id   AF-A0A528IF41-F1
#
_cell.length_a   1.000
_cell.length_b   1.000
_cell.length_c   1.000
_cell.angle_alpha   90.00
_cell.angle_beta   90.00
_cell.angle_gamma   90.00
#
_symmetry.space_group_name_H-M   'P 1'
#
loop_
_entity.id
_entity.type
_entity.pdbx_description
1 polymer ?
#
loop_
_entity_poly.entity_id
_entity_poly.type
_entity_poly.pdbx_seq_one_letter_code
_entity_poly.pdbx_strand_id
1 'polypeptide(L)'
;VCLVLAVGAILGWNQPGSFWLLAGALIYLVGNLIVTMIFNVPLNNALAAVDPVSTNGAAVWTTYLKYWVMWNHVRTITATAALGCFIVAWR
;
A
#
# COMPACT_ATOMS: atom_id res chain seq x y z
N VAL A 1 12.35 -2.03 5.99
CA VAL A 1 13.04 -0.97 5.20
C VAL A 1 12.41 0.39 5.41
N CYS A 2 11.17 0.68 4.96
CA CYS A 2 10.58 2.02 5.09
C CYS A 2 10.53 2.57 6.52
N LEU A 3 10.29 1.73 7.54
CA LEU A 3 10.39 2.15 8.95
C LEU A 3 11.81 2.63 9.33
N VAL A 4 12.83 1.90 8.87
CA VAL A 4 14.24 2.27 9.12
C VAL A 4 14.57 3.57 8.40
N LEU A 5 14.10 3.75 7.16
CA LEU A 5 14.28 4.99 6.40
C LEU A 5 13.59 6.18 7.07
N ALA A 6 12.38 5.99 7.60
CA ALA A 6 11.67 7.04 8.34
C ALA A 6 12.40 7.44 9.62
N VAL A 7 12.85 6.46 10.42
CA VAL A 7 13.64 6.73 11.63
C VAL A 7 14.97 7.39 11.29
N GLY A 8 15.68 6.90 10.27
CA GLY A 8 16.94 7.48 9.81
C GLY A 8 16.79 8.92 9.33
N ALA A 9 15.72 9.22 8.58
CA ALA A 9 15.41 10.58 8.13
C ALA A 9 15.15 11.54 9.30
N ILE A 10 14.48 11.08 10.35
CA ILE A 10 14.21 11.89 11.56
C ILE A 10 15.50 12.14 12.34
N LEU A 11 16.31 11.09 12.56
CA LEU A 11 17.58 11.21 13.29
C LEU A 11 18.61 12.07 12.53
N GLY A 12 18.57 12.02 11.20
CA GLY A 12 19.48 12.74 10.30
C GLY A 12 18.87 13.98 9.65
N TRP A 13 17.88 14.64 10.27
CA TRP A 13 17.03 15.65 9.62
C TRP A 13 17.75 16.75 8.81
N ASN A 14 18.95 17.16 9.26
CA ASN A 14 19.75 18.20 8.60
C ASN A 14 20.44 17.72 7.30
N GLN A 15 20.37 16.43 6.97
CA GLN A 15 20.94 15.89 5.74
C GLN A 15 20.08 16.28 4.53
N PRO A 16 20.69 16.60 3.38
CA PRO A 16 19.97 16.79 2.13
C PRO A 16 19.06 15.60 1.82
N GLY A 17 17.83 15.85 1.37
CA GLY A 17 16.88 14.80 0.99
C GLY A 17 16.10 14.14 2.15
N SER A 18 16.40 14.46 3.42
CA SER A 18 15.71 13.84 4.59
C SER A 18 14.19 13.97 4.55
N PHE A 19 13.68 15.13 4.11
CA PHE A 19 12.24 15.34 3.93
C PHE A 19 11.63 14.36 2.92
N TRP A 20 12.25 14.22 1.74
CA TRP A 20 11.78 13.33 0.69
C TRP A 20 11.89 11.86 1.08
N LEU A 21 12.95 11.50 1.82
CA LEU A 21 13.13 10.16 2.37
C LEU A 21 12.01 9.80 3.36
N LEU A 22 11.67 10.72 4.27
CA LEU A 22 10.57 10.53 5.22
C LEU A 22 9.22 10.48 4.50
N ALA A 23 8.96 11.40 3.57
CA ALA A 23 7.72 11.44 2.80
C ALA A 23 7.49 10.14 2.02
N GLY A 24 8.50 9.66 1.29
CA GLY A 24 8.41 8.40 0.54
C GLY A 24 8.15 7.20 1.46
N ALA A 25 8.82 7.15 2.61
CA ALA A 25 8.62 6.08 3.59
C ALA A 25 7.19 6.07 4.15
N LEU A 26 6.66 7.23 4.53
CA LEU A 26 5.31 7.36 5.06
C LEU A 26 4.24 7.06 4.00
N ILE A 27 4.40 7.58 2.77
CA ILE A 27 3.50 7.29 1.65
C ILE A 27 3.44 5.78 1.40
N TYR A 28 4.59 5.10 1.42
CA TYR A 28 4.62 3.65 1.23
C TYR A 28 3.94 2.90 2.39
N LEU A 29 4.25 3.26 3.64
CA LEU A 29 3.66 2.59 4.81
C LEU A 29 2.13 2.74 4.83
N VAL A 30 1.62 3.94 4.58
CA VAL A 30 0.17 4.16 4.55
C VAL A 30 -0.44 3.52 3.30
N GLY A 31 0.08 3.85 2.12
CA GLY A 31 -0.53 3.48 0.85
C GLY A 31 -0.40 2.01 0.47
N ASN A 32 0.62 1.31 0.97
CA ASN A 32 0.80 -0.12 0.73
C ASN A 32 0.48 -0.96 1.96
N LEU A 33 1.19 -0.75 3.08
CA LEU A 33 1.04 -1.63 4.25
C LEU A 33 -0.35 -1.49 4.88
N ILE A 34 -0.79 -0.27 5.20
CA ILE A 34 -2.09 -0.04 5.83
C ILE A 34 -3.24 -0.39 4.88
N VAL A 35 -3.18 0.03 3.61
CA VAL A 35 -4.20 -0.32 2.61
C VAL A 35 -4.34 -1.84 2.44
N THR A 36 -3.22 -2.58 2.47
CA THR A 36 -3.27 -4.04 2.43
C THR A 36 -3.96 -4.61 3.67
N MET A 37 -3.56 -4.20 4.88
CA MET A 37 -4.11 -4.75 6.12
C MET A 37 -5.59 -4.41 6.32
N ILE A 38 -6.02 -3.19 5.97
CA ILE A 38 -7.38 -2.71 6.25
C ILE A 38 -8.38 -3.08 5.16
N PHE A 39 -7.95 -3.15 3.89
CA PHE A 39 -8.87 -3.38 2.77
C PHE A 39 -8.64 -4.71 2.07
N ASN A 40 -7.40 -5.01 1.69
CA ASN A 40 -7.13 -6.18 0.86
C ASN A 40 -7.23 -7.49 1.66
N VAL A 41 -6.68 -7.53 2.89
CA VAL A 41 -6.75 -8.72 3.75
C VAL A 41 -8.21 -9.06 4.10
N PRO A 42 -9.08 -8.12 4.53
CA PRO A 42 -10.48 -8.44 4.77
C PRO A 42 -11.22 -8.90 3.52
N LEU A 43 -10.97 -8.28 2.35
CA LEU A 43 -11.56 -8.74 1.09
C LEU A 43 -11.13 -10.18 0.77
N ASN A 44 -9.85 -10.51 0.94
CA ASN A 44 -9.34 -11.85 0.70
C ASN A 44 -9.94 -12.87 1.68
N ASN A 45 -10.03 -12.51 2.96
CA ASN A 45 -10.62 -13.37 3.98
C ASN A 45 -12.12 -13.62 3.73
N ALA A 46 -12.85 -12.59 3.31
CA ALA A 46 -14.25 -12.71 2.94
C ALA A 46 -14.44 -13.63 1.73
N LEU A 47 -13.59 -13.49 0.70
CA LEU A 47 -13.61 -14.39 -0.46
C LEU A 47 -13.28 -15.84 -0.07
N ALA A 48 -12.28 -16.04 0.80
CA ALA A 48 -11.86 -17.36 1.27
C ALA A 48 -12.93 -18.09 2.09
N ALA A 49 -13.86 -17.36 2.72
CA ALA A 49 -14.96 -17.93 3.50
C ALA A 49 -16.16 -18.39 2.64
N VAL A 50 -16.14 -18.14 1.33
CA VAL A 50 -17.24 -18.48 0.42
C VAL A 50 -17.16 -19.96 0.03
N ASP A 51 -18.31 -20.66 0.07
CA ASP A 51 -18.41 -22.03 -0.43
C ASP A 51 -18.17 -22.06 -1.96
N PRO A 52 -17.14 -22.78 -2.44
CA PRO A 52 -16.83 -22.91 -3.86
C PRO A 52 -17.95 -23.56 -4.69
N VAL A 53 -18.83 -24.33 -4.06
CA VAL A 53 -19.95 -25.03 -4.73
C VAL A 53 -21.21 -24.16 -4.79
N SER A 54 -21.18 -22.98 -4.17
CA SER A 54 -22.34 -22.08 -4.17
C SER A 54 -22.66 -21.54 -5.57
N THR A 55 -23.94 -21.49 -5.90
CA THR A 55 -24.44 -20.90 -7.16
C THR A 55 -24.25 -19.38 -7.22
N ASN A 56 -23.89 -18.74 -6.11
CA ASN A 56 -23.69 -17.29 -6.00
C ASN A 56 -22.23 -16.84 -6.26
N GLY A 57 -21.31 -17.75 -6.57
CA GLY A 57 -19.88 -17.45 -6.70
C GLY A 57 -19.56 -16.31 -7.67
N ALA A 58 -20.28 -16.22 -8.81
CA ALA A 58 -20.07 -15.17 -9.81
C ALA A 58 -20.39 -13.75 -9.29
N ALA A 59 -21.46 -13.60 -8.50
CA ALA A 59 -21.86 -12.30 -7.94
C ALA A 59 -20.87 -11.84 -6.85
N VAL A 60 -20.45 -12.78 -6.00
CA VAL A 60 -19.43 -12.53 -4.97
C VAL A 60 -18.10 -12.13 -5.61
N TRP A 61 -17.66 -12.87 -6.63
CA TRP A 61 -16.44 -12.57 -7.37
C TRP A 61 -16.48 -11.18 -8.02
N THR A 62 -17.59 -10.82 -8.67
CA THR A 62 -17.74 -9.51 -9.33
C THR A 62 -17.58 -8.36 -8.33
N THR A 63 -18.17 -8.51 -7.14
CA THR A 63 -18.07 -7.52 -6.06
C THR A 63 -16.64 -7.46 -5.52
N TYR A 64 -16.06 -8.61 -5.18
CA TYR A 64 -14.69 -8.71 -4.70
C TYR A 64 -13.71 -8.06 -5.68
N LEU A 65 -13.76 -8.44 -6.96
CA LEU A 65 -12.81 -8.00 -7.98
C LEU A 65 -12.85 -6.48 -8.15
N LYS A 66 -14.04 -5.88 -8.16
CA LYS A 66 -14.21 -4.41 -8.26
C LYS A 66 -13.46 -3.68 -7.15
N TYR A 67 -13.70 -4.06 -5.89
CA TYR A 67 -13.06 -3.40 -4.75
C TYR A 67 -11.58 -3.73 -4.66
N TRP A 68 -11.22 -4.98 -4.94
CA TRP A 68 -9.84 -5.44 -4.90
C TRP A 68 -8.97 -4.69 -5.93
N VAL A 69 -9.45 -4.53 -7.17
CA VAL A 69 -8.74 -3.76 -8.22
C VAL A 69 -8.60 -2.29 -7.83
N MET A 70 -9.67 -1.68 -7.30
CA MET A 70 -9.64 -0.28 -6.83
C MET A 70 -8.54 -0.07 -5.78
N TRP A 71 -8.46 -0.93 -4.76
CA TRP A 71 -7.43 -0.81 -3.73
C TRP A 71 -6.03 -1.15 -4.23
N ASN A 72 -5.89 -2.00 -5.25
CA ASN A 72 -4.60 -2.19 -5.90
C ASN A 72 -4.14 -0.97 -6.71
N HIS A 73 -5.05 -0.22 -7.34
CA HIS A 73 -4.68 1.06 -7.96
C HIS A 73 -4.15 2.05 -6.92
N VAL A 74 -4.76 2.15 -5.74
CA VAL A 74 -4.25 2.98 -4.64
C VAL A 74 -2.83 2.55 -4.25
N ARG A 75 -2.59 1.25 -4.10
CA ARG A 75 -1.25 0.71 -3.78
C ARG A 75 -0.23 1.04 -4.87
N THR A 76 -0.60 0.92 -6.13
CA THR A 76 0.28 1.26 -7.26
C THR A 76 0.63 2.75 -7.29
N ILE A 77 -0.36 3.63 -7.17
CA ILE A 77 -0.15 5.08 -7.20
C ILE A 77 0.77 5.50 -6.04
N THR A 78 0.49 5.02 -4.84
CA THR A 78 1.29 5.35 -3.65
C THR A 78 2.70 4.76 -3.70
N ALA A 79 2.87 3.54 -4.25
CA ALA A 79 4.20 2.97 -4.47
C ALA A 79 5.02 3.79 -5.49
N THR A 80 4.40 4.23 -6.60
CA THR A 80 5.06 5.08 -7.59
C THR A 80 5.40 6.46 -7.02
N ALA A 81 4.53 7.06 -6.22
CA ALA A 81 4.81 8.32 -5.53
C ALA A 81 5.96 8.18 -4.53
N ALA A 82 5.99 7.09 -3.75
CA ALA A 82 7.07 6.79 -2.82
C ALA A 82 8.41 6.59 -3.57
N LEU A 83 8.39 5.87 -4.70
CA LEU A 83 9.56 5.71 -5.57
C LEU A 83 10.10 7.07 -6.04
N GLY A 84 9.22 7.96 -6.52
CA GLY A 84 9.60 9.32 -6.93
C GLY A 84 10.27 10.10 -5.79
N CYS A 85 9.71 10.03 -4.58
CA CYS A 85 10.29 10.66 -3.39
C CYS A 85 11.70 10.10 -3.11
N PHE A 86 11.89 8.78 -3.16
CA PHE A 86 13.20 8.17 -2.91
C PHE A 86 14.24 8.51 -3.97
N ILE A 87 13.84 8.64 -5.24
CA ILE A 87 14.72 9.10 -6.31
C ILE A 87 15.17 10.55 -6.04
N VAL A 88 14.24 11.44 -5.69
CA VAL A 88 14.55 12.86 -5.41
C VAL A 88 15.40 13.00 -4.15
N ALA A 89 15.18 12.17 -3.12
CA ALA A 89 15.99 12.18 -1.90
C ALA A 89 17.48 11.88 -2.15
N TRP A 90 17.80 11.19 -3.23
CA TRP A 90 19.17 10.83 -3.62
C TRP A 90 19.83 11.84 -4.58
N ARG A 91 19.10 12.88 -5.00
CA ARG A 91 19.64 13.95 -5.85
C ARG A 91 20.09 15.14 -5.01
#